data_AF-A0AAW9IXD1-F1
#
_entry.id   AF-A0AAW9IXD1-F1
#
_cell.length_a   1.000
_cell.length_b   1.000
_cell.length_c   1.000
_cell.angle_alpha   90.00
_cell.angle_beta   90.00
_cell.angle_gamma   90.00
#
_symmetry.space_group_name_H-M   'P 1'
#
loop_
_entity.id
_entity.type
_entity.pdbx_description
1 polymer ?
#
loop_
_entity_poly.entity_id
_entity_poly.type
_entity_poly.pdbx_seq_one_letter_code
_entity_poly.pdbx_strand_id
1 'polypeptide(L)'
;STEYVSEVIKETGINILQATGYYKEPFLPEEVYKISEKEMAKLLVDEIVNGIDGTQVKAAVIGEIGTSLNKIEEMEKKVFEASCRAHSETGAPIITHTTLGKLGLEQIEIFKEFNVDLSKVTLSHIDLSGDLEYMFRLVDTGVNIAFDTIGKNNYQPDEKRVEWLKALCEKGYSNQIVMSMD
;
A
#
# COMPACT_ATOMS: atom_id res chain seq x y z
N SER A 1 -4.26 -6.28 17.19
CA SER A 1 -5.06 -5.20 17.79
C SER A 1 -4.14 -4.04 18.15
N THR A 2 -4.69 -2.83 18.28
CA THR A 2 -3.94 -1.64 18.72
C THR A 2 -3.29 -1.80 20.08
N GLU A 3 -3.93 -2.54 20.99
CA GLU A 3 -3.41 -2.86 22.33
C GLU A 3 -2.11 -3.66 22.27
N TYR A 4 -2.09 -4.78 21.52
CA TYR A 4 -0.90 -5.62 21.38
C TYR A 4 0.28 -4.83 20.81
N VAL A 5 0.04 -4.04 19.75
CA VAL A 5 1.09 -3.19 19.16
C VAL A 5 1.60 -2.17 20.18
N SER A 6 0.73 -1.61 21.01
CA SER A 6 1.13 -0.67 22.07
C SER A 6 2.01 -1.31 23.13
N GLU A 7 1.74 -2.58 23.48
CA GLU A 7 2.60 -3.36 24.38
C GLU A 7 3.99 -3.58 23.76
N VAL A 8 4.05 -3.98 22.48
CA VAL A 8 5.32 -4.17 21.77
C VAL A 8 6.13 -2.86 21.72
N ILE A 9 5.50 -1.72 21.41
CA ILE A 9 6.16 -0.40 21.44
C ILE A 9 6.73 -0.13 22.83
N LYS A 10 5.95 -0.38 23.89
CA LYS A 10 6.37 -0.12 25.28
C LYS A 10 7.54 -1.01 25.71
N GLU A 11 7.55 -2.27 25.31
CA GLU A 11 8.59 -3.23 25.70
C GLU A 11 9.89 -3.05 24.91
N THR A 12 9.77 -2.70 23.62
CA THR A 12 10.93 -2.66 22.70
C THR A 12 11.48 -1.24 22.48
N GLY A 13 10.66 -0.21 22.68
CA GLY A 13 10.99 1.17 22.29
C GLY A 13 10.97 1.43 20.78
N ILE A 14 10.55 0.46 19.96
CA ILE A 14 10.41 0.63 18.51
C ILE A 14 9.22 1.55 18.20
N ASN A 15 9.38 2.43 17.22
CA ASN A 15 8.28 3.20 16.67
C ASN A 15 7.50 2.36 15.66
N ILE A 16 6.25 2.03 15.97
CA ILE A 16 5.36 1.28 15.07
C ILE A 16 4.23 2.22 14.63
N LEU A 17 4.11 2.42 13.32
CA LEU A 17 3.04 3.19 12.72
C LEU A 17 1.88 2.26 12.36
N GLN A 18 0.69 2.58 12.85
CA GLN A 18 -0.52 1.83 12.52
C GLN A 18 -1.06 2.25 11.16
N ALA A 19 -1.76 1.33 10.50
CA ALA A 19 -2.43 1.58 9.24
C ALA A 19 -3.96 1.47 9.39
N THR A 20 -4.68 2.13 8.49
CA THR A 20 -6.12 1.97 8.27
C THR A 20 -6.36 1.49 6.85
N GLY A 21 -7.39 0.69 6.60
CA GLY A 21 -7.70 0.25 5.25
C GLY A 21 -8.39 -1.11 5.20
N TYR A 22 -8.74 -1.50 3.99
CA TYR A 22 -9.30 -2.80 3.67
C TYR A 22 -8.40 -3.50 2.67
N TYR A 23 -8.21 -4.80 2.84
CA TYR A 23 -7.27 -5.56 2.03
C TYR A 23 -7.77 -5.78 0.59
N LYS A 24 -8.16 -7.00 0.24
CA LYS A 24 -8.65 -7.36 -1.10
C LYS A 24 -9.52 -8.60 -1.07
N GLU A 25 -10.13 -8.96 -2.20
CA GLU A 25 -10.86 -10.22 -2.31
C GLU A 25 -9.92 -11.44 -2.11
N PRO A 26 -10.37 -12.54 -1.48
CA PRO A 26 -11.68 -12.78 -0.86
C PRO A 26 -11.72 -12.43 0.65
N PHE A 27 -10.85 -11.54 1.12
CA PHE A 27 -10.66 -11.26 2.56
C PHE A 27 -11.40 -10.00 3.04
N LEU A 28 -12.18 -9.35 2.18
CA LEU A 28 -12.93 -8.16 2.54
C LEU A 28 -14.04 -8.50 3.54
N PRO A 29 -14.20 -7.72 4.63
CA PRO A 29 -15.27 -7.94 5.59
C PRO A 29 -16.63 -7.54 4.99
N GLU A 30 -17.72 -8.10 5.54
CA GLU A 30 -19.08 -7.91 5.02
C GLU A 30 -19.51 -6.43 4.93
N GLU A 31 -19.01 -5.58 5.84
CA GLU A 31 -19.30 -4.15 5.83
C GLU A 31 -18.87 -3.46 4.54
N VAL A 32 -17.76 -3.90 3.94
CA VAL A 32 -17.26 -3.34 2.67
C VAL A 32 -18.31 -3.45 1.59
N TYR A 33 -19.14 -4.49 1.59
CA TYR A 33 -20.20 -4.68 0.59
C TYR A 33 -21.45 -3.85 0.89
N LYS A 34 -21.65 -3.45 2.15
CA LYS A 34 -22.87 -2.77 2.62
C LYS A 34 -22.77 -1.25 2.56
N ILE A 35 -21.58 -0.71 2.83
CA ILE A 35 -21.37 0.74 2.88
C ILE A 35 -20.92 1.29 1.53
N SER A 36 -21.25 2.56 1.31
CA SER A 36 -20.76 3.31 0.16
C SER A 36 -19.28 3.66 0.31
N GLU A 37 -18.63 3.91 -0.82
CA GLU A 37 -17.26 4.41 -0.89
C GLU A 37 -17.03 5.66 -0.01
N LYS A 38 -17.99 6.59 0.03
CA LYS A 38 -17.91 7.81 0.86
C LYS A 38 -18.04 7.53 2.35
N GLU A 39 -18.85 6.56 2.74
CA GLU A 39 -18.96 6.14 4.15
C GLU A 39 -17.67 5.44 4.58
N MET A 40 -17.12 4.59 3.72
CA MET A 40 -15.83 3.96 3.94
C MET A 40 -14.71 4.99 4.11
N ALA A 41 -14.63 5.98 3.21
CA ALA A 41 -13.64 7.06 3.31
C ALA A 41 -13.73 7.79 4.67
N LYS A 42 -14.93 8.05 5.18
CA LYS A 42 -15.12 8.67 6.50
C LYS A 42 -14.58 7.81 7.64
N LEU A 43 -14.73 6.49 7.57
CA LEU A 43 -14.15 5.58 8.56
C LEU A 43 -12.63 5.68 8.56
N LEU A 44 -12.00 5.62 7.38
CA LEU A 44 -10.54 5.75 7.25
C LEU A 44 -10.05 7.10 7.80
N VAL A 45 -10.76 8.19 7.49
CA VAL A 45 -10.45 9.53 8.02
C VAL A 45 -10.59 9.57 9.55
N ASP A 46 -11.64 8.98 10.11
CA ASP A 46 -11.87 8.93 11.54
C ASP A 46 -10.73 8.19 12.27
N GLU A 47 -10.26 7.08 11.71
CA GLU A 47 -9.14 6.32 12.29
C GLU A 47 -7.80 7.09 12.24
N ILE A 48 -7.61 7.95 11.24
CA ILE A 48 -6.43 8.82 11.13
C ILE A 48 -6.53 10.01 12.09
N VAL A 49 -7.71 10.61 12.22
CA VAL A 49 -7.90 11.88 12.93
C VAL A 49 -8.23 11.68 14.41
N ASN A 50 -9.08 10.72 14.72
CA ASN A 50 -9.67 10.51 16.05
C ASN A 50 -9.14 9.25 16.73
N GLY A 51 -8.87 8.19 15.97
CA GLY A 51 -8.23 6.96 16.45
C GLY A 51 -8.99 5.70 16.04
N ILE A 52 -8.31 4.56 16.12
CA ILE A 52 -8.79 3.24 15.68
C ILE A 52 -9.59 2.59 16.80
N ASP A 53 -10.74 1.99 16.47
CA ASP A 53 -11.58 1.18 17.37
C ASP A 53 -11.92 1.88 18.71
N GLY A 54 -12.15 3.19 18.69
CA GLY A 54 -12.47 3.97 19.89
C GLY A 54 -11.28 4.20 20.84
N THR A 55 -10.07 3.82 20.43
CA THR A 55 -8.82 4.11 21.15
C THR A 55 -8.26 5.48 20.76
N GLN A 56 -7.21 5.93 21.46
CA GLN A 56 -6.46 7.15 21.08
C GLN A 56 -5.31 6.86 20.09
N VAL A 57 -5.16 5.59 19.67
CA VAL A 57 -4.12 5.18 18.72
C VAL A 57 -4.61 5.51 17.32
N LYS A 58 -3.85 6.31 16.57
CA LYS A 58 -4.23 6.79 15.24
C LYS A 58 -3.50 6.04 14.14
N ALA A 59 -4.18 5.83 13.02
CA ALA A 59 -3.54 5.40 11.79
C ALA A 59 -2.67 6.52 11.22
N ALA A 60 -1.50 6.17 10.70
CA ALA A 60 -0.57 7.09 10.05
C ALA A 60 -0.53 6.92 8.53
N VAL A 61 -0.99 5.78 8.03
CA VAL A 61 -0.96 5.40 6.61
C VAL A 61 -2.27 4.70 6.23
N ILE A 62 -2.65 4.80 4.96
CA ILE A 62 -3.79 4.06 4.40
C ILE A 62 -3.24 2.82 3.69
N GLY A 63 -3.45 1.62 4.25
CA GLY A 63 -2.97 0.39 3.67
C GLY A 63 -2.96 -0.83 4.60
N GLU A 64 -2.57 -2.00 4.10
CA GLU A 64 -2.38 -2.26 2.67
C GLU A 64 -3.74 -2.42 1.96
N ILE A 65 -3.96 -1.68 0.88
CA ILE A 65 -5.15 -1.80 0.03
C ILE A 65 -4.81 -2.58 -1.23
N GLY A 66 -5.57 -3.63 -1.58
CA GLY A 66 -5.09 -4.61 -2.54
C GLY A 66 -5.95 -4.85 -3.77
N THR A 67 -5.28 -5.36 -4.80
CA THR A 67 -5.93 -5.87 -6.01
C THR A 67 -5.65 -7.35 -6.21
N SER A 68 -6.62 -8.07 -6.73
CA SER A 68 -6.49 -9.45 -7.15
C SER A 68 -5.51 -9.61 -8.34
N LEU A 69 -5.10 -10.85 -8.64
CA LEU A 69 -3.97 -11.13 -9.55
C LEU A 69 -4.12 -10.56 -10.97
N ASN A 70 -5.30 -10.71 -11.59
CA ASN A 70 -5.48 -10.42 -13.01
C ASN A 70 -6.58 -9.38 -13.28
N LYS A 71 -7.31 -8.96 -12.25
CA LYS A 71 -8.34 -7.92 -12.35
C LYS A 71 -8.45 -7.20 -11.02
N ILE A 72 -8.79 -5.93 -11.10
CA ILE A 72 -9.28 -5.15 -9.96
C ILE A 72 -10.77 -5.45 -9.85
N GLU A 73 -11.16 -6.13 -8.78
CA GLU A 73 -12.57 -6.46 -8.54
C GLU A 73 -13.37 -5.21 -8.20
N GLU A 74 -14.71 -5.29 -8.34
CA GLU A 74 -15.57 -4.13 -8.09
C GLU A 74 -15.41 -3.56 -6.67
N MET A 75 -15.33 -4.45 -5.67
CA MET A 75 -15.15 -4.01 -4.29
C MET A 75 -13.73 -3.55 -3.99
N GLU A 76 -12.71 -4.13 -4.62
CA GLU A 76 -11.33 -3.63 -4.55
C GLU A 76 -11.24 -2.22 -5.13
N LYS A 77 -11.87 -1.98 -6.30
CA LYS A 77 -11.97 -0.63 -6.88
C LYS A 77 -12.65 0.33 -5.90
N LYS A 78 -13.76 -0.08 -5.27
CA LYS A 78 -14.46 0.72 -4.26
C LYS A 78 -13.55 1.10 -3.07
N VAL A 79 -12.72 0.17 -2.61
CA VAL A 79 -11.73 0.41 -1.54
C VAL A 79 -10.66 1.40 -1.98
N PHE A 80 -10.15 1.29 -3.22
CA PHE A 80 -9.18 2.23 -3.76
C PHE A 80 -9.77 3.65 -3.85
N GLU A 81 -11.00 3.79 -4.35
CA GLU A 81 -11.69 5.09 -4.43
C GLU A 81 -11.85 5.74 -3.04
N ALA A 82 -12.28 4.94 -2.04
CA ALA A 82 -12.42 5.40 -0.65
C ALA A 82 -11.08 5.88 -0.07
N SER A 83 -10.02 5.13 -0.36
CA SER A 83 -8.65 5.44 0.07
C SER A 83 -8.13 6.72 -0.58
N CYS A 84 -8.44 6.96 -1.86
CA CYS A 84 -8.10 8.21 -2.54
C CYS A 84 -8.75 9.42 -1.87
N ARG A 85 -10.03 9.29 -1.46
CA ARG A 85 -10.74 10.36 -0.75
C ARG A 85 -10.16 10.61 0.64
N ALA A 86 -9.90 9.56 1.40
CA ALA A 86 -9.29 9.67 2.72
C ALA A 86 -7.90 10.31 2.64
N HIS A 87 -7.09 9.94 1.64
CA HIS A 87 -5.82 10.62 1.34
C HIS A 87 -6.03 12.10 1.05
N SER A 88 -6.99 12.46 0.20
CA SER A 88 -7.26 13.86 -0.16
C SER A 88 -7.66 14.71 1.04
N GLU A 89 -8.34 14.13 2.04
CA GLU A 89 -8.78 14.84 3.24
C GLU A 89 -7.68 14.94 4.32
N THR A 90 -6.83 13.93 4.44
CA THR A 90 -5.88 13.80 5.56
C THR A 90 -4.42 14.04 5.18
N GLY A 91 -4.07 13.88 3.91
CA GLY A 91 -2.70 13.83 3.42
C GLY A 91 -1.92 12.57 3.81
N ALA A 92 -2.56 11.57 4.44
CA ALA A 92 -1.92 10.32 4.82
C ALA A 92 -1.47 9.54 3.56
N PRO A 93 -0.24 8.98 3.53
CA PRO A 93 0.24 8.24 2.36
C PRO A 93 -0.55 6.94 2.16
N ILE A 94 -0.56 6.46 0.91
CA ILE A 94 -1.25 5.22 0.52
C ILE A 94 -0.19 4.14 0.26
N ILE A 95 -0.39 2.98 0.87
CA ILE A 95 0.42 1.78 0.65
C ILE A 95 -0.52 0.72 0.08
N THR A 96 -0.21 0.23 -1.12
CA THR A 96 -1.06 -0.76 -1.79
C THR A 96 -0.54 -2.17 -1.60
N HIS A 97 -1.28 -3.15 -2.11
CA HIS A 97 -0.88 -4.53 -2.29
C HIS A 97 -1.02 -4.87 -3.77
N THR A 98 0.02 -5.45 -4.36
CA THR A 98 -0.07 -6.06 -5.69
C THR A 98 0.06 -7.59 -5.57
N THR A 99 -0.91 -8.32 -6.10
CA THR A 99 -0.80 -9.78 -6.12
C THR A 99 0.25 -10.17 -7.17
N LEU A 100 1.40 -10.70 -6.72
CA LEU A 100 2.55 -11.08 -7.56
C LEU A 100 3.11 -9.92 -8.41
N GLY A 101 3.12 -8.69 -7.89
CA GLY A 101 3.71 -7.56 -8.62
C GLY A 101 2.91 -7.15 -9.86
N LYS A 102 1.61 -7.46 -9.93
CA LYS A 102 0.74 -7.15 -11.08
C LYS A 102 -0.25 -6.03 -10.78
N LEU A 103 -0.76 -5.42 -11.85
CA LEU A 103 -1.78 -4.37 -11.83
C LEU A 103 -1.36 -3.02 -11.22
N GLY A 104 -0.08 -2.78 -10.96
CA GLY A 104 0.41 -1.52 -10.43
C GLY A 104 0.12 -0.30 -11.33
N LEU A 105 0.14 -0.46 -12.66
CA LEU A 105 -0.21 0.63 -13.58
C LEU A 105 -1.71 0.93 -13.54
N GLU A 106 -2.53 -0.11 -13.45
CA GLU A 106 -3.97 -0.03 -13.33
C GLU A 106 -4.39 0.62 -12.00
N GLN A 107 -3.68 0.30 -10.90
CA GLN A 107 -3.82 1.02 -9.62
C GLN A 107 -3.46 2.51 -9.77
N ILE A 108 -2.36 2.83 -10.46
CA ILE A 108 -1.94 4.23 -10.72
C ILE A 108 -3.01 5.01 -11.49
N GLU A 109 -3.69 4.40 -12.47
CA GLU A 109 -4.75 5.09 -13.21
C GLU A 109 -5.92 5.49 -12.30
N ILE A 110 -6.29 4.66 -11.31
CA ILE A 110 -7.30 5.05 -10.31
C ILE A 110 -6.81 6.25 -9.49
N PHE A 111 -5.56 6.24 -9.03
CA PHE A 111 -4.99 7.37 -8.27
C PHE A 111 -4.99 8.67 -9.06
N LYS A 112 -4.69 8.61 -10.37
CA LYS A 112 -4.75 9.76 -11.28
C LYS A 112 -6.17 10.28 -11.46
N GLU A 113 -7.18 9.41 -11.60
CA GLU A 113 -8.59 9.81 -11.70
C GLU A 113 -9.04 10.65 -10.50
N PHE A 114 -8.46 10.39 -9.32
CA PHE A 114 -8.75 11.11 -8.07
C PHE A 114 -7.77 12.24 -7.75
N ASN A 115 -6.80 12.54 -8.62
CA ASN A 115 -5.75 13.54 -8.41
C ASN A 115 -4.92 13.32 -7.13
N VAL A 116 -4.67 12.05 -6.77
CA VAL A 116 -3.77 11.70 -5.66
C VAL A 116 -2.34 12.12 -6.01
N ASP A 117 -1.62 12.67 -5.03
CA ASP A 117 -0.18 12.92 -5.16
C ASP A 117 0.56 11.58 -5.22
N LEU A 118 0.98 11.18 -6.41
CA LEU A 118 1.64 9.89 -6.63
C LEU A 118 2.93 9.74 -5.82
N SER A 119 3.60 10.83 -5.45
CA SER A 119 4.80 10.76 -4.58
C SER A 119 4.49 10.26 -3.16
N LYS A 120 3.20 10.22 -2.77
CA LYS A 120 2.67 9.69 -1.51
C LYS A 120 2.14 8.27 -1.63
N VAL A 121 2.25 7.65 -2.81
CA VAL A 121 1.83 6.27 -3.06
C VAL A 121 3.05 5.35 -3.05
N THR A 122 2.93 4.21 -2.37
CA THR A 122 3.88 3.10 -2.44
C THR A 122 3.18 1.86 -2.95
N LEU A 123 3.66 1.30 -4.06
CA LEU A 123 3.19 0.03 -4.58
C LEU A 123 3.99 -1.12 -3.96
N SER A 124 3.32 -1.98 -3.19
CA SER A 124 3.95 -3.13 -2.51
C SER A 124 4.12 -4.33 -3.43
N HIS A 125 5.05 -5.22 -3.08
CA HIS A 125 5.34 -6.50 -3.75
C HIS A 125 5.74 -6.41 -5.23
N ILE A 126 6.21 -5.24 -5.67
CA ILE A 126 6.64 -5.03 -7.06
C ILE A 126 7.85 -5.90 -7.41
N ASP A 127 8.67 -6.24 -6.42
CA ASP A 127 9.79 -7.18 -6.58
C ASP A 127 9.36 -8.61 -6.93
N LEU A 128 8.09 -8.98 -6.74
CA LEU A 128 7.55 -10.25 -7.25
C LEU A 128 7.21 -10.22 -8.74
N SER A 129 7.18 -9.04 -9.37
CA SER A 129 6.81 -8.91 -10.79
C SER A 129 7.78 -9.62 -11.74
N GLY A 130 9.04 -9.77 -11.33
CA GLY A 130 10.08 -10.36 -12.19
C GLY A 130 10.58 -9.44 -13.30
N ASP A 131 10.11 -8.18 -13.36
CA ASP A 131 10.14 -7.37 -14.57
C ASP A 131 10.71 -5.97 -14.31
N LEU A 132 11.99 -5.79 -14.65
CA LEU A 132 12.70 -4.53 -14.46
C LEU A 132 12.15 -3.40 -15.34
N GLU A 133 11.73 -3.69 -16.57
CA GLU A 133 11.14 -2.67 -17.46
C GLU A 133 9.79 -2.20 -16.91
N TYR A 134 9.02 -3.12 -16.34
CA TYR A 134 7.80 -2.75 -15.61
C TYR A 134 8.10 -1.88 -14.39
N MET A 135 9.12 -2.21 -13.60
CA MET A 135 9.56 -1.36 -12.47
C MET A 135 9.90 0.06 -12.92
N PHE A 136 10.65 0.23 -14.01
CA PHE A 136 10.95 1.55 -14.57
C PHE A 136 9.68 2.30 -14.95
N ARG A 137 8.75 1.65 -15.66
CA ARG A 137 7.47 2.25 -16.04
C ARG A 137 6.66 2.70 -14.82
N LEU A 138 6.73 2.00 -13.69
CA LEU A 138 6.06 2.40 -12.45
C LEU A 138 6.72 3.64 -11.84
N VAL A 139 8.03 3.60 -11.57
CA VAL A 139 8.73 4.74 -10.93
C VAL A 139 8.71 6.00 -11.79
N ASP A 140 8.67 5.87 -13.12
CA ASP A 140 8.50 7.00 -14.05
C ASP A 140 7.19 7.77 -13.87
N THR A 141 6.17 7.16 -13.24
CA THR A 141 4.92 7.86 -12.93
C THR A 141 5.02 8.75 -11.68
N GLY A 142 6.10 8.62 -10.90
CA GLY A 142 6.32 9.36 -9.66
C GLY A 142 5.89 8.60 -8.40
N VAL A 143 5.37 7.38 -8.51
CA VAL A 143 5.13 6.52 -7.32
C VAL A 143 6.43 5.99 -6.73
N ASN A 144 6.35 5.54 -5.47
CA ASN A 144 7.36 4.68 -4.88
C ASN A 144 7.02 3.22 -5.15
N ILE A 145 8.04 2.36 -5.25
CA ILE A 145 7.86 0.90 -5.32
C ILE A 145 8.60 0.24 -4.16
N ALA A 146 8.01 -0.83 -3.62
CA ALA A 146 8.60 -1.57 -2.53
C ALA A 146 9.25 -2.87 -3.03
N PHE A 147 10.45 -3.10 -2.53
CA PHE A 147 11.12 -4.39 -2.48
C PHE A 147 10.90 -4.96 -1.09
N ASP A 148 9.66 -5.31 -0.81
CA ASP A 148 9.19 -5.72 0.52
C ASP A 148 9.09 -7.24 0.68
N THR A 149 9.36 -8.04 -0.34
CA THR A 149 9.35 -9.50 -0.23
C THR A 149 10.74 -10.11 -0.17
N ILE A 150 11.73 -9.34 0.29
CA ILE A 150 13.10 -9.82 0.50
C ILE A 150 13.08 -11.07 1.38
N GLY A 151 13.87 -12.08 1.03
CA GLY A 151 13.89 -13.37 1.73
C GLY A 151 12.81 -14.36 1.27
N LYS A 152 11.77 -13.94 0.53
CA LYS A 152 10.77 -14.85 -0.07
C LYS A 152 11.30 -15.52 -1.35
N ASN A 153 12.44 -16.21 -1.21
CA ASN A 153 13.24 -16.79 -2.30
C ASN A 153 12.53 -17.87 -3.14
N ASN A 154 11.46 -18.48 -2.60
CA ASN A 154 10.63 -19.42 -3.36
C ASN A 154 9.79 -18.74 -4.46
N TYR A 155 9.51 -17.44 -4.32
CA TYR A 155 8.79 -16.68 -5.33
C TYR A 155 9.75 -16.00 -6.30
N GLN A 156 10.74 -15.29 -5.74
CA GLN A 156 11.77 -14.63 -6.53
C GLN A 156 13.09 -14.63 -5.75
N PRO A 157 14.24 -14.92 -6.38
CA PRO A 157 15.54 -14.93 -5.69
C PRO A 157 16.02 -13.53 -5.31
N ASP A 158 16.62 -13.39 -4.14
CA ASP A 158 17.21 -12.14 -3.66
C ASP A 158 18.38 -11.67 -4.54
N GLU A 159 19.11 -12.58 -5.19
CA GLU A 159 20.15 -12.21 -6.16
C GLU A 159 19.56 -11.38 -7.31
N LYS A 160 18.34 -11.71 -7.75
CA LYS A 160 17.63 -10.91 -8.76
C LYS A 160 17.14 -9.59 -8.21
N ARG A 161 16.65 -9.55 -6.96
CA ARG A 161 16.30 -8.28 -6.29
C ARG A 161 17.49 -7.33 -6.25
N VAL A 162 18.67 -7.81 -5.88
CA VAL A 162 19.90 -7.00 -5.85
C VAL A 162 20.28 -6.47 -7.24
N GLU A 163 20.18 -7.30 -8.28
CA GLU A 163 20.42 -6.86 -9.67
C GLU A 163 19.47 -5.72 -10.09
N TRP A 164 18.18 -5.84 -9.79
CA TRP A 164 17.19 -4.81 -10.14
C TRP A 164 17.34 -3.53 -9.31
N LEU A 165 17.56 -3.65 -7.99
CA LEU A 165 17.85 -2.53 -7.10
C LEU A 165 19.05 -1.73 -7.61
N LYS A 166 20.12 -2.43 -8.00
CA LYS A 166 21.29 -1.80 -8.59
C LYS A 166 20.93 -1.02 -9.86
N ALA A 167 20.18 -1.62 -10.78
CA ALA A 167 19.78 -0.97 -12.03
C ALA A 167 18.89 0.28 -11.80
N LEU A 168 17.94 0.20 -10.85
CA LEU A 168 17.09 1.32 -10.46
C LEU A 168 17.91 2.46 -9.84
N CYS A 169 18.85 2.14 -8.95
CA CYS A 169 19.76 3.12 -8.35
C CYS A 169 20.70 3.77 -9.39
N GLU A 170 21.27 3.00 -10.33
CA GLU A 170 22.12 3.52 -11.41
C GLU A 170 21.36 4.48 -12.34
N LYS A 171 20.03 4.35 -12.41
CA LYS A 171 19.13 5.26 -13.15
C LYS A 171 18.64 6.45 -12.32
N GLY A 172 18.99 6.53 -11.04
CA GLY A 172 18.67 7.66 -10.17
C GLY A 172 17.37 7.54 -9.38
N TYR A 173 16.71 6.37 -9.38
CA TYR A 173 15.42 6.17 -8.69
C TYR A 173 15.56 5.77 -7.22
N SER A 174 16.75 5.86 -6.61
CA SER A 174 17.00 5.39 -5.24
C SER A 174 16.05 6.00 -4.19
N ASN A 175 15.59 7.23 -4.41
CA ASN A 175 14.68 7.94 -3.50
C ASN A 175 13.22 7.48 -3.62
N GLN A 176 12.90 6.62 -4.58
CA GLN A 176 11.56 6.05 -4.81
C GLN A 176 11.48 4.56 -4.44
N ILE A 177 12.54 4.00 -3.85
CA ILE A 177 12.61 2.60 -3.47
C ILE A 177 12.57 2.46 -1.95
N VAL A 178 11.66 1.62 -1.46
CA VAL A 178 11.63 1.18 -0.05
C VAL A 178 11.84 -0.32 0.04
N MET A 179 12.25 -0.81 1.21
CA MET A 179 12.59 -2.22 1.43
C MET A 179 11.95 -2.74 2.72
N SER A 180 11.52 -3.99 2.71
CA SER A 180 10.97 -4.70 3.88
C SER A 180 11.06 -6.21 3.67
N MET A 181 10.48 -6.98 4.59
CA MET A 181 10.33 -8.44 4.54
C MET A 181 8.85 -8.89 4.49
N ASP A 182 7.93 -7.92 4.41
CA ASP A 182 6.47 -8.02 4.57
C ASP A 182 6.07 -8.43 5.99
#